data_AF-A0A7C5MDD5-F1
#
_entry.id   AF-A0A7C5MDD5-F1
#
_cell.length_a   1.000
_cell.length_b   1.000
_cell.length_c   1.000
_cell.angle_alpha   90.00
_cell.angle_beta   90.00
_cell.angle_gamma   90.00
#
_symmetry.space_group_name_H-M   'P 1'
#
loop_
_entity.id
_entity.type
_entity.pdbx_description
1 polymer ?
#
loop_
_entity_poly.entity_id
_entity_poly.type
_entity_poly.pdbx_seq_one_letter_code
_entity_poly.pdbx_strand_id
1 'polypeptide(L)' 'MLVGVLILDLYIPASNSLKDKRGILKRLKDRIRNKFNVSVSEIDDQDVWRRA' A
#
# COMPACT_ATOMS: atom_id res chain seq x y z
N MET A 1 -1.27 6.89 25.86
CA MET A 1 -1.55 6.95 24.41
C MET A 1 -1.41 5.54 23.86
N LEU A 2 -2.45 4.99 23.24
CA LEU A 2 -2.41 3.65 22.63
C LEU A 2 -2.14 3.80 21.14
N VAL A 3 -1.12 3.11 20.62
CA VAL A 3 -0.79 3.12 19.18
C VAL A 3 -0.89 1.70 18.65
N GLY A 4 -1.76 1.48 17.67
CA GLY A 4 -1.84 0.23 16.93
C GLY A 4 -0.99 0.31 15.67
N VAL A 5 -0.21 -0.73 15.39
CA VAL A 5 0.58 -0.86 14.17
C VAL A 5 0.13 -2.13 13.44
N LEU A 6 -0.02 -2.04 12.13
CA LEU A 6 -0.35 -3.16 11.27
C LEU A 6 0.59 -3.16 10.07
N ILE A 7 1.21 -4.31 9.82
CA ILE A 7 2.01 -4.57 8.63
C ILE A 7 1.25 -5.61 7.79
N LEU A 8 1.14 -5.35 6.49
CA LEU A 8 0.43 -6.21 5.55
C LEU A 8 1.32 -6.43 4.33
N ASP A 9 1.36 -7.67 3.86
CA ASP A 9 1.93 -8.02 2.56
C ASP A 9 0.80 -8.16 1.53
N LEU A 10 0.87 -7.39 0.45
CA LEU A 10 -0.10 -7.34 -0.64
C LEU A 10 0.51 -7.97 -1.89
N TYR A 11 -0.14 -9.01 -2.40
CA TYR A 11 0.18 -9.55 -3.72
C TYR A 11 -0.71 -8.90 -4.79
N ILE A 12 -0.10 -8.33 -5.83
CA ILE A 12 -0.79 -7.61 -6.92
C ILE A 12 -0.56 -8.36 -8.24
N PRO A 13 -1.34 -9.41 -8.53
CA PRO A 13 -1.12 -10.28 -9.70
C PRO A 13 -1.27 -9.55 -11.04
N ALA A 14 -2.15 -8.54 -11.09
CA ALA A 14 -2.45 -7.79 -12.31
C ALA A 14 -1.45 -6.65 -12.61
N SER A 15 -0.48 -6.42 -11.71
CA SER A 15 0.53 -5.39 -11.92
C SER A 15 1.57 -5.88 -12.93
N ASN A 16 1.81 -5.09 -13.98
CA ASN A 16 2.81 -5.37 -15.00
C ASN A 16 3.94 -4.33 -15.04
N SER A 17 3.89 -3.33 -14.15
CA SER A 17 4.91 -2.29 -14.04
C SER A 17 4.92 -1.65 -12.65
N LEU A 18 6.04 -1.03 -12.29
CA LEU A 18 6.14 -0.23 -11.05
C LEU A 18 5.12 0.92 -11.01
N LYS A 19 4.78 1.48 -12.17
CA LYS A 19 3.79 2.55 -12.28
C LYS A 19 2.38 2.03 -11.96
N ASP A 20 2.04 0.83 -12.43
CA ASP A 20 0.75 0.20 -12.13
C ASP A 20 0.60 -0.11 -10.64
N LYS A 21 1.63 -0.72 -10.03
CA LYS A 21 1.70 -0.90 -8.58
C LYS A 21 1.46 0.41 -7.83
N ARG A 22 2.20 1.47 -8.19
CA ARG A 22 2.05 2.81 -7.56
C ARG A 22 0.64 3.37 -7.73
N GLY A 23 0.00 3.16 -8.88
CA GLY A 23 -1.37 3.58 -9.13
C GLY A 23 -2.39 2.85 -8.23
N ILE A 24 -2.26 1.53 -8.11
CA ILE A 24 -3.11 0.70 -7.26
C ILE A 24 -2.92 1.07 -5.78
N LEU A 25 -1.67 1.16 -5.33
CA LEU A 25 -1.34 1.46 -3.95
C LEU A 25 -1.75 2.89 -3.56
N LYS A 26 -1.65 3.86 -4.48
CA LYS A 26 -2.15 5.22 -4.26
C LYS A 26 -3.65 5.21 -3.99
N ARG A 27 -4.45 4.55 -4.83
CA ARG A 27 -5.90 4.43 -4.64
C ARG A 27 -6.26 3.75 -3.31
N LEU A 28 -5.52 2.72 -2.93
CA LEU A 28 -5.72 2.03 -1.65
C LEU A 28 -5.43 2.95 -0.46
N LYS A 29 -4.26 3.63 -0.47
CA LYS A 29 -3.86 4.58 0.57
C LYS A 29 -4.86 5.73 0.71
N ASP A 30 -5.30 6.29 -0.41
CA ASP A 30 -6.29 7.37 -0.42
C ASP A 30 -7.63 6.92 0.19
N ARG A 31 -8.11 5.72 -0.16
CA ARG A 31 -9.34 5.16 0.41
C ARG A 31 -9.25 4.92 1.92
N ILE A 32 -8.12 4.42 2.40
CA ILE A 32 -7.90 4.16 3.83
C ILE A 32 -7.86 5.49 4.59
N ARG A 33 -7.09 6.47 4.12
CA ARG A 33 -6.98 7.81 4.75
C ARG A 33 -8.31 8.56 4.76
N ASN A 34 -9.15 8.37 3.74
CA ASN A 34 -10.48 8.98 3.69
C ASN A 34 -11.47 8.33 4.66
N LYS A 35 -11.30 7.04 4.99
CA LYS A 35 -12.22 6.30 5.87
C LYS A 35 -11.77 6.28 7.33
N PHE A 36 -10.46 6.32 7.58
CA PHE A 36 -9.87 6.18 8.89
C PHE A 36 -8.78 7.23 9.11
N ASN A 37 -8.68 7.77 10.32
CA ASN A 37 -7.61 8.68 10.70
C ASN A 37 -6.31 7.91 11.01
N VAL A 38 -5.71 7.32 9.99
CA VAL A 38 -4.50 6.48 10.10
C VAL A 38 -3.39 6.97 9.18
N SER A 39 -2.16 6.83 9.63
CA SER A 39 -0.98 7.01 8.79
C SER A 39 -0.66 5.70 8.08
N VAL A 40 -0.41 5.76 6.77
CA VAL A 40 -0.09 4.59 5.93
C VAL A 40 1.15 4.91 5.12
N SER A 41 2.12 3.99 5.11
CA SER A 41 3.31 4.03 4.26
C SER A 41 3.54 2.67 3.62
N GLU A 42 4.11 2.67 2.43
CA GLU A 42 4.70 1.48 1.83
C GLU A 42 6.07 1.24 2.48
N ILE A 43 6.39 -0.01 2.76
CA ILE A 43 7.66 -0.44 3.36
C ILE A 43 8.19 -1.60 2.51
N ASP A 44 9.50 -1.63 2.28
CA ASP A 44 10.20 -2.66 1.47
C ASP A 44 9.65 -2.90 0.04
N ASP A 45 10.36 -3.74 -0.72
CA ASP A 45 9.97 -4.27 -2.04
C ASP A 45 9.49 -3.22 -3.07
N GLN A 46 9.97 -1.97 -3.00
CA GLN A 46 9.57 -0.89 -3.90
C GLN A 46 9.97 -1.12 -5.37
N ASP A 47 10.90 -2.04 -5.62
CA ASP A 47 11.36 -2.45 -6.96
C ASP A 47 10.63 -3.69 -7.49
N VAL A 48 9.79 -4.35 -6.68
CA VAL A 48 8.98 -5.50 -7.08
C VAL A 48 7.55 -5.05 -7.31
N TRP A 49 7.08 -5.08 -8.56
CA TRP A 49 5.74 -4.55 -8.87
C TRP A 49 4.58 -5.48 -8.50
N ARG A 50 4.84 -6.77 -8.26
CA ARG A 50 3.82 -7.76 -7.87
C ARG A 50 3.63 -7.92 -6.36
N ARG A 51 4.43 -7.24 -5.54
CA ARG A 51 4.39 -7.32 -4.07
C ARG A 51 4.44 -5.92 -3.47
N ALA A 52 3.70 -5.63 -2.41
CA ALA A 52 3.60 -4.30 -1.81
C ALA A 52 3.15 -4.37 -0.35
#